data_AF-A0A7K7U8P9-F1
#
_entry.id   AF-A0A7K7U8P9-F1
#
_cell.length_a   1.000
_cell.length_b   1.000
_cell.length_c   1.000
_cell.angle_alpha   90.00
_cell.angle_beta   90.00
_cell.angle_gamma   90.00
#
_symmetry.space_group_name_H-M   'P 1'
#
loop_
_entity.id
_entity.type
_entity.pdbx_description
1 polymer ?
#
loop_
_entity_poly.entity_id
_entity_poly.type
_entity_poly.pdbx_seq_one_letter_code
_entity_poly.pdbx_strand_id
1 'polypeptide(L)'
;APRRRKMPTNGIHQVLKIQFGLINCESRYLTAESFGYKVNASAPSLKRKQIWTLEQDEADSSIITQSDGRWALQSAPHRRFFGGREDQLSCFAPSVTEGELWTVHLAMHPQANLLSVSRRRYAHLSAHEDEIATDSNLPWGFKAGKLAVKDCAGKYLAPTGPTGTLKSGRSSKPGKDELFDLEESHPQVVFTAANGRYVSIRQGVNVSANQDEELNHETFQLQIDRDT
;
A
#
# COMPACT_ATOMS: atom_id res chain seq x y z
N ALA A 1 -45.59 15.23 9.52
CA ALA A 1 -44.32 14.52 9.82
C ALA A 1 -43.57 14.28 8.52
N PRO A 2 -42.37 14.86 8.31
CA PRO A 2 -41.66 14.68 7.06
C PRO A 2 -40.98 13.31 7.03
N ARG A 3 -41.23 12.57 5.95
CA ARG A 3 -40.59 11.29 5.64
C ARG A 3 -39.08 11.51 5.49
N ARG A 4 -38.27 10.84 6.33
CA ARG A 4 -36.82 10.74 6.13
C ARG A 4 -36.56 10.16 4.74
N ARG A 5 -36.01 10.98 3.83
CA ARG A 5 -35.41 10.50 2.58
C ARG A 5 -34.26 9.57 2.96
N LYS A 6 -34.43 8.28 2.66
CA LYS A 6 -33.34 7.29 2.68
C LYS A 6 -32.31 7.74 1.65
N MET A 7 -31.07 7.97 2.07
CA MET A 7 -29.96 8.21 1.14
C MET A 7 -29.79 6.99 0.25
N PRO A 8 -29.54 7.16 -1.06
CA PRO A 8 -29.22 6.05 -1.94
C PRO A 8 -27.84 5.50 -1.55
N THR A 9 -27.80 4.27 -1.05
CA THR A 9 -26.58 3.47 -0.92
C THR A 9 -26.16 3.01 -2.30
N ASN A 10 -25.60 3.92 -3.09
CA ASN A 10 -24.99 3.58 -4.37
C ASN A 10 -23.53 3.21 -4.14
N GLY A 11 -23.14 2.05 -4.67
CA GLY A 11 -21.76 1.71 -4.95
C GLY A 11 -21.22 0.61 -4.06
N ILE A 12 -21.25 -0.61 -4.59
CA ILE A 12 -20.39 -1.73 -4.22
C ILE A 12 -19.04 -1.19 -3.73
N HIS A 13 -18.63 -1.53 -2.51
CA HIS A 13 -17.24 -1.33 -2.07
C HIS A 13 -16.36 -2.13 -3.03
N GLN A 14 -15.94 -1.53 -4.13
CA GLN A 14 -14.93 -2.09 -5.00
C GLN A 14 -13.65 -2.06 -4.18
N VAL A 15 -13.36 -3.19 -3.54
CA VAL A 15 -12.09 -3.39 -2.83
C VAL A 15 -11.02 -3.21 -3.88
N LEU A 16 -10.31 -2.09 -3.83
CA LEU A 16 -9.20 -1.83 -4.72
C LEU A 16 -8.16 -2.92 -4.48
N LYS A 17 -7.88 -3.70 -5.52
CA LYS A 17 -6.88 -4.75 -5.47
C LYS A 17 -5.51 -4.09 -5.44
N ILE A 18 -4.63 -4.57 -4.58
CA ILE A 18 -3.24 -4.11 -4.55
C ILE A 18 -2.62 -4.42 -5.92
N GLN A 19 -2.08 -3.38 -6.53
CA GLN A 19 -1.35 -3.44 -7.79
C GLN A 19 0.14 -3.55 -7.50
N PHE A 20 0.85 -4.40 -8.26
CA PHE A 20 2.28 -4.60 -8.09
C PHE A 20 2.95 -5.02 -9.39
N GLY A 21 4.26 -4.82 -9.47
CA GLY A 21 5.14 -5.44 -10.45
C GLY A 21 5.85 -6.66 -9.87
N LEU A 22 6.24 -7.57 -10.76
CA LEU A 22 7.10 -8.72 -10.46
C LEU A 22 8.44 -8.53 -11.16
N ILE A 23 9.53 -8.61 -10.41
CA ILE A 23 10.89 -8.37 -10.90
C ILE A 23 11.68 -9.70 -10.85
N ASN A 24 12.26 -10.12 -11.96
CA ASN A 24 13.07 -11.35 -12.03
C ASN A 24 14.51 -11.13 -11.52
N CYS A 25 15.34 -12.18 -11.58
CA CYS A 25 16.75 -12.13 -11.18
C CYS A 25 17.63 -11.15 -11.98
N GLU A 26 17.16 -10.66 -13.13
CA GLU A 26 17.88 -9.68 -13.97
C GLU A 26 17.39 -8.24 -13.76
N SER A 27 16.64 -8.01 -12.68
CA SER A 27 16.06 -6.70 -12.39
C SER A 27 15.13 -6.20 -13.51
N ARG A 28 14.40 -7.11 -14.16
CA ARG A 28 13.42 -6.80 -15.21
C ARG A 28 12.02 -7.15 -14.77
N TYR A 29 11.06 -6.33 -15.18
CA TYR A 29 9.66 -6.50 -14.84
C TYR A 29 8.94 -7.46 -15.79
N LEU A 30 8.17 -8.37 -15.21
CA LEU A 30 7.18 -9.17 -15.92
C LEU A 30 6.19 -8.24 -16.62
N THR A 31 6.02 -8.44 -17.93
CA THR A 31 5.30 -7.55 -18.82
C THR A 31 4.29 -8.33 -19.64
N ALA A 32 3.05 -7.85 -19.68
CA ALA A 32 2.04 -8.32 -20.62
C ALA A 32 2.19 -7.59 -21.96
N GLU A 33 2.39 -8.33 -23.05
CA GLU A 33 2.45 -7.74 -24.38
C GLU A 33 1.08 -7.28 -24.86
N SER A 34 1.05 -6.22 -25.68
CA SER A 34 -0.21 -5.66 -26.19
C SER A 34 -0.89 -6.53 -27.22
N PHE A 35 -0.15 -7.43 -27.85
CA PHE A 35 -0.62 -8.30 -28.92
C PHE A 35 -0.08 -9.71 -28.70
N GLY A 36 -0.79 -10.71 -29.22
CA GLY A 36 -0.33 -12.10 -29.22
C GLY A 36 -0.44 -12.85 -27.89
N TYR A 37 -1.01 -12.23 -26.84
CA TYR A 37 -1.24 -12.86 -25.52
C TYR A 37 0.05 -13.43 -24.88
N LYS A 38 1.18 -12.78 -25.13
CA LYS A 38 2.48 -13.18 -24.60
C LYS A 38 2.88 -12.37 -23.38
N VAL A 39 3.79 -12.95 -22.61
CA VAL A 39 4.48 -12.30 -21.50
C VAL A 39 5.98 -12.37 -21.72
N ASN A 40 6.70 -11.36 -21.22
CA ASN A 40 8.17 -11.34 -21.19
C ASN A 40 8.66 -10.68 -19.89
N ALA A 41 9.94 -10.76 -19.61
CA ALA A 41 10.60 -10.13 -18.47
C ALA A 41 11.80 -9.30 -18.96
N SER A 42 11.54 -8.30 -19.82
CA SER A 42 12.60 -7.43 -20.39
C SER A 42 12.51 -5.96 -19.94
N ALA A 43 11.39 -5.53 -19.32
CA ALA A 43 11.15 -4.12 -19.04
C ALA A 43 12.00 -3.60 -17.86
N PRO A 44 12.68 -2.43 -17.98
CA PRO A 44 13.53 -1.88 -16.91
C PRO A 44 12.74 -1.11 -15.83
N SER A 45 11.47 -0.80 -16.07
CA SER A 45 10.68 0.11 -15.25
C SER A 45 9.24 -0.37 -15.12
N LEU A 46 8.64 -0.13 -13.95
CA LEU A 46 7.22 -0.38 -13.70
C LEU A 46 6.37 0.68 -14.41
N LYS A 47 5.66 0.28 -15.47
CA LYS A 47 4.65 1.08 -16.16
C LYS A 47 3.38 0.25 -16.33
N ARG A 48 2.41 0.77 -17.08
CA ARG A 48 1.09 0.15 -17.26
C ARG A 48 1.11 -1.33 -17.65
N LYS A 49 2.06 -1.78 -18.48
CA LYS A 49 2.13 -3.19 -18.95
C LYS A 49 2.79 -4.14 -17.94
N GLN A 50 3.37 -3.58 -16.88
CA GLN A 50 4.09 -4.31 -15.83
C GLN A 50 3.25 -4.41 -14.54
N ILE A 51 2.03 -3.86 -14.54
CA ILE A 51 1.14 -3.87 -13.38
C ILE A 51 0.30 -5.14 -13.41
N TRP A 52 0.34 -5.86 -12.30
CA TRP A 52 -0.41 -7.09 -12.04
C TRP A 52 -1.23 -6.93 -10.75
N THR A 53 -2.29 -7.72 -10.64
CA THR A 53 -3.11 -7.84 -9.43
C THR A 53 -3.20 -9.30 -9.04
N LEU A 54 -3.22 -9.57 -7.73
CA LEU A 54 -3.43 -10.92 -7.23
C LEU A 54 -4.93 -11.15 -7.00
N GLU A 55 -5.44 -12.23 -7.57
CA GLU A 55 -6.79 -12.73 -7.32
C GLU A 55 -6.67 -14.13 -6.74
N GLN A 56 -7.19 -14.32 -5.52
CA GLN A 56 -7.17 -15.61 -4.86
C GLN A 56 -8.52 -16.29 -5.08
N ASP A 57 -8.52 -17.43 -5.75
CA ASP A 57 -9.64 -18.36 -5.73
C ASP A 57 -9.55 -19.21 -4.45
N GLU A 58 -10.69 -19.55 -3.84
CA GLU A 58 -10.72 -20.20 -2.52
C GLU A 58 -10.10 -21.61 -2.52
N ALA A 59 -9.90 -22.21 -3.70
CA ALA A 59 -9.45 -23.59 -3.85
C ALA A 59 -7.93 -23.79 -3.98
N ASP A 60 -7.20 -22.93 -4.72
CA ASP A 60 -5.88 -23.34 -5.28
C ASP A 60 -4.86 -22.20 -5.49
N SER A 61 -4.50 -21.46 -4.43
CA SER A 61 -3.38 -20.50 -4.50
C SER A 61 -2.06 -21.08 -4.01
N SER A 62 -1.03 -21.14 -4.85
CA SER A 62 0.32 -21.63 -4.49
C SER A 62 1.43 -20.60 -4.73
N ILE A 63 1.40 -19.51 -3.96
CA ILE A 63 2.54 -18.59 -3.80
C ILE A 63 3.44 -19.14 -2.70
N ILE A 64 4.73 -19.29 -2.98
CA ILE A 64 5.73 -19.74 -2.01
C ILE A 64 6.69 -18.59 -1.68
N THR A 65 6.67 -18.12 -0.44
CA THR A 65 7.58 -17.08 0.05
C THR A 65 8.92 -17.67 0.48
N GLN A 66 10.02 -17.07 0.05
CA GLN A 66 11.37 -17.42 0.49
C GLN A 66 11.80 -16.61 1.71
N SER A 67 12.88 -17.05 2.37
CA SER A 67 13.44 -16.37 3.56
C SER A 67 14.01 -14.99 3.27
N ASP A 68 14.38 -14.71 2.01
CA ASP A 68 14.87 -13.40 1.54
C ASP A 68 13.73 -12.45 1.09
N GLY A 69 12.48 -12.88 1.24
CA GLY A 69 11.30 -12.10 0.86
C GLY A 69 10.85 -12.26 -0.60
N ARG A 70 11.61 -12.98 -1.45
CA ARG A 70 11.21 -13.27 -2.83
C ARG A 70 10.13 -14.34 -2.90
N TRP A 71 9.37 -14.33 -3.99
CA TRP A 71 8.25 -15.23 -4.22
C TRP A 71 8.57 -16.19 -5.37
N ALA A 72 8.16 -17.45 -5.21
CA ALA A 72 8.05 -18.39 -6.30
C ALA A 72 6.57 -18.64 -6.60
N LEU A 73 6.21 -18.59 -7.88
CA LEU A 73 4.86 -18.84 -8.35
C LEU A 73 4.77 -20.29 -8.83
N GLN A 74 4.05 -21.13 -8.09
CA GLN A 74 3.83 -22.52 -8.49
C GLN A 74 2.48 -22.64 -9.20
N SER A 75 2.44 -23.39 -10.30
CA SER A 75 1.19 -23.87 -10.88
C SER A 75 0.59 -24.95 -9.96
N ALA A 76 -0.57 -24.68 -9.37
CA ALA A 76 -1.28 -25.63 -8.51
C ALA A 76 -1.52 -27.02 -9.17
N PRO A 77 -2.07 -27.11 -10.40
CA PRO A 77 -2.33 -28.41 -11.02
C PRO A 77 -1.07 -29.17 -11.45
N HIS A 78 0.00 -28.47 -11.85
CA HIS A 78 1.18 -29.11 -12.44
C HIS A 78 2.39 -29.22 -11.50
N ARG A 79 2.35 -28.54 -10.35
CA ARG A 79 3.43 -28.45 -9.37
C ARG A 79 4.77 -27.98 -9.98
N ARG A 80 4.70 -27.16 -11.02
CA ARG A 80 5.85 -26.52 -11.69
C ARG A 80 5.95 -25.05 -11.33
N PHE A 81 7.16 -24.52 -11.36
CA PHE A 81 7.46 -23.14 -11.02
C PHE A 81 7.58 -22.26 -12.27
N PHE A 82 7.02 -21.05 -12.18
CA PHE A 82 7.07 -20.04 -13.22
C PHE A 82 8.29 -19.14 -13.06
N GLY A 83 9.06 -19.00 -14.13
CA GLY A 83 10.32 -18.27 -14.13
C GLY A 83 10.86 -18.02 -15.54
N GLY A 84 12.01 -17.35 -15.59
CA GLY A 84 12.75 -17.10 -16.83
C GLY A 84 13.15 -15.64 -17.02
N ARG A 85 13.65 -15.36 -18.21
CA ARG A 85 14.28 -14.09 -18.59
C ARG A 85 13.84 -13.71 -19.99
N GLU A 86 13.79 -12.41 -20.25
CA GLU A 86 13.41 -11.86 -21.54
C GLU A 86 12.13 -12.52 -22.08
N ASP A 87 12.14 -13.08 -23.28
CA ASP A 87 11.03 -13.80 -23.90
C ASP A 87 10.99 -15.30 -23.56
N GLN A 88 11.97 -15.82 -22.83
CA GLN A 88 12.10 -17.22 -22.44
C GLN A 88 11.44 -17.52 -21.09
N LEU A 89 10.19 -17.08 -20.92
CA LEU A 89 9.40 -17.39 -19.73
C LEU A 89 8.72 -18.75 -19.86
N SER A 90 8.74 -19.54 -18.78
CA SER A 90 8.11 -20.85 -18.76
C SER A 90 7.62 -21.24 -17.36
N CYS A 91 6.70 -22.21 -17.30
CA CYS A 91 6.20 -22.79 -16.04
C CYS A 91 6.44 -24.31 -16.02
N PHE A 92 7.70 -24.72 -16.13
CA PHE A 92 8.10 -26.14 -16.22
C PHE A 92 9.15 -26.57 -15.18
N ALA A 93 9.74 -25.62 -14.46
CA ALA A 93 10.81 -25.93 -13.51
C ALA A 93 10.27 -26.85 -12.37
N PRO A 94 10.94 -27.99 -12.08
CA PRO A 94 10.55 -28.90 -11.00
C PRO A 94 10.93 -28.39 -9.61
N SER A 95 11.87 -27.43 -9.53
CA SER A 95 12.41 -26.86 -8.31
C SER A 95 12.67 -25.37 -8.50
N VAL A 96 12.65 -24.61 -7.42
CA VAL A 96 12.93 -23.17 -7.44
C VAL A 96 14.43 -22.94 -7.57
N THR A 97 14.84 -22.21 -8.60
CA THR A 97 16.18 -21.62 -8.74
C THR A 97 16.07 -20.11 -8.83
N GLU A 98 17.19 -19.41 -9.02
CA GLU A 98 17.20 -17.96 -9.28
C GLU A 98 16.31 -17.54 -10.47
N GLY A 99 16.05 -18.44 -11.43
CA GLY A 99 15.16 -18.17 -12.56
C GLY A 99 13.68 -18.04 -12.18
N GLU A 100 13.25 -18.66 -11.08
CA GLU A 100 11.85 -18.74 -10.64
C GLU A 100 11.53 -17.80 -9.47
N LEU A 101 12.51 -17.00 -9.04
CA LEU A 101 12.37 -16.08 -7.93
C LEU A 101 12.02 -14.68 -8.41
N TRP A 102 10.94 -14.15 -7.85
CA TRP A 102 10.40 -12.84 -8.17
C TRP A 102 10.40 -11.93 -6.95
N THR A 103 10.82 -10.68 -7.13
CA THR A 103 10.62 -9.63 -6.14
C THR A 103 9.30 -8.91 -6.44
N VAL A 104 8.46 -8.74 -5.41
CA VAL A 104 7.21 -7.98 -5.52
C VAL A 104 7.48 -6.52 -5.23
N HIS A 105 7.05 -5.63 -6.13
CA HIS A 105 7.16 -4.19 -5.96
C HIS A 105 5.77 -3.55 -6.09
N LEU A 106 5.28 -2.91 -5.03
CA LEU A 106 3.97 -2.24 -5.05
C LEU A 106 3.94 -1.16 -6.13
N ALA A 107 2.88 -1.13 -6.93
CA ALA A 107 2.66 -0.15 -7.99
C ALA A 107 2.05 1.13 -7.40
N MET A 108 2.69 1.67 -6.36
CA MET A 108 2.31 2.91 -5.69
C MET A 108 3.56 3.66 -5.28
N HIS A 109 3.43 4.97 -5.07
CA HIS A 109 4.53 5.75 -4.54
C HIS A 109 4.96 5.19 -3.17
N PRO A 110 6.27 5.04 -2.88
CA PRO A 110 6.74 4.42 -1.65
C PRO A 110 6.41 5.24 -0.39
N GLN A 111 6.06 6.52 -0.53
CA GLN A 111 5.53 7.32 0.56
C GLN A 111 4.01 7.17 0.64
N ALA A 112 3.55 6.56 1.72
CA ALA A 112 2.15 6.26 1.94
C ALA A 112 1.80 6.39 3.42
N ASN A 113 0.50 6.59 3.68
CA ASN A 113 -0.08 6.59 5.00
C ASN A 113 -0.70 5.22 5.30
N LEU A 114 -0.58 4.77 6.54
CA LEU A 114 -1.04 3.45 6.97
C LEU A 114 -2.25 3.59 7.91
N LEU A 115 -3.43 3.14 7.48
CA LEU A 115 -4.66 3.15 8.25
C LEU A 115 -4.91 1.79 8.91
N SER A 116 -4.93 1.72 10.23
CA SER A 116 -5.39 0.50 10.91
C SER A 116 -6.87 0.24 10.62
N VAL A 117 -7.20 -0.93 10.08
CA VAL A 117 -8.59 -1.32 9.78
C VAL A 117 -9.38 -1.56 11.06
N SER A 118 -8.75 -2.13 12.10
CA SER A 118 -9.40 -2.41 13.37
C SER A 118 -9.67 -1.13 14.17
N ARG A 119 -8.69 -0.22 14.24
CA ARG A 119 -8.80 1.02 15.03
C ARG A 119 -9.45 2.17 14.28
N ARG A 120 -9.46 2.15 12.94
CA ARG A 120 -9.87 3.28 12.10
C ARG A 120 -9.08 4.55 12.45
N ARG A 121 -7.78 4.37 12.61
CA ARG A 121 -6.80 5.39 13.00
C ARG A 121 -5.49 5.12 12.29
N TYR A 122 -4.75 6.18 12.04
CA TYR A 122 -3.56 6.12 11.21
C TYR A 122 -2.30 6.05 12.03
N ALA A 123 -1.32 5.37 11.46
CA ALA A 123 0.01 5.27 12.01
C ALA A 123 0.72 6.63 11.92
N HIS A 124 1.35 7.05 13.01
CA HIS A 124 2.26 8.19 13.03
C HIS A 124 3.35 7.97 14.07
N LEU A 125 4.44 8.74 13.96
CA LEU A 125 5.45 8.80 15.01
C LEU A 125 4.86 9.52 16.23
N SER A 126 4.91 8.89 17.40
CA SER A 126 4.47 9.50 18.65
C SER A 126 5.40 10.65 19.04
N ALA A 127 4.83 11.75 19.57
CA ALA A 127 5.59 12.92 20.01
C ALA A 127 6.20 12.74 21.41
N HIS A 128 5.66 11.80 22.19
CA HIS A 128 6.04 11.60 23.60
C HIS A 128 6.82 10.30 23.82
N GLU A 129 6.69 9.36 22.89
CA GLU A 129 7.25 8.02 22.98
C GLU A 129 7.96 7.72 21.64
N ASP A 130 9.11 7.04 21.70
CA ASP A 130 9.85 6.63 20.50
C ASP A 130 9.19 5.40 19.84
N GLU A 131 7.91 5.54 19.48
CA GLU A 131 7.09 4.48 18.94
C GLU A 131 6.15 4.96 17.81
N ILE A 132 5.68 4.00 17.02
CA ILE A 132 4.63 4.23 16.02
C ILE A 132 3.28 3.96 16.68
N ALA A 133 2.51 5.01 16.94
CA ALA A 133 1.16 4.95 17.47
C ALA A 133 0.14 4.88 16.34
N THR A 134 -1.03 4.28 16.59
CA THR A 134 -2.14 4.19 15.62
C THR A 134 -3.43 4.75 16.22
N ASP A 135 -3.38 6.00 16.66
CA ASP A 135 -4.49 6.74 17.25
C ASP A 135 -4.79 8.09 16.56
N SER A 136 -4.04 8.45 15.51
CA SER A 136 -4.28 9.67 14.72
C SER A 136 -5.55 9.58 13.85
N ASN A 137 -6.28 10.70 13.76
CA ASN A 137 -7.47 10.86 12.93
C ASN A 137 -7.17 11.32 11.49
N LEU A 138 -5.95 11.72 11.17
CA LEU A 138 -5.50 12.17 9.84
C LEU A 138 -4.79 11.01 9.16
N PRO A 139 -4.86 10.70 7.83
CA PRO A 139 -5.04 11.50 6.61
C PRO A 139 -6.35 11.47 5.80
N TRP A 140 -6.28 12.33 4.77
CA TRP A 140 -7.20 12.67 3.70
C TRP A 140 -6.96 11.89 2.38
N GLY A 141 -6.63 10.59 2.43
CA GLY A 141 -6.20 9.82 1.26
C GLY A 141 -7.26 8.88 0.65
N PHE A 142 -6.91 8.31 -0.51
CA PHE A 142 -7.69 7.29 -1.21
C PHE A 142 -7.16 5.90 -0.85
N LYS A 143 -8.05 4.94 -0.59
CA LYS A 143 -7.71 3.61 -0.05
C LYS A 143 -7.19 2.66 -1.14
N ALA A 144 -5.97 2.14 -1.01
CA ALA A 144 -5.42 1.11 -1.90
C ALA A 144 -5.36 -0.26 -1.20
N GLY A 145 -6.46 -1.02 -1.27
CA GLY A 145 -6.54 -2.39 -0.76
C GLY A 145 -6.21 -2.57 0.72
N LYS A 146 -6.14 -3.83 1.16
CA LYS A 146 -5.75 -4.20 2.54
C LYS A 146 -4.43 -4.98 2.50
N LEU A 147 -3.47 -4.55 3.30
CA LEU A 147 -2.17 -5.21 3.46
C LEU A 147 -2.00 -5.68 4.91
N ALA A 148 -1.29 -6.78 5.11
CA ALA A 148 -0.73 -7.15 6.40
C ALA A 148 0.80 -7.16 6.30
N VAL A 149 1.48 -6.66 7.33
CA VAL A 149 2.94 -6.62 7.38
C VAL A 149 3.43 -7.77 8.25
N LYS A 150 4.26 -8.64 7.67
CA LYS A 150 4.80 -9.83 8.33
C LYS A 150 6.26 -9.60 8.71
N ASP A 151 6.62 -9.94 9.95
CA ASP A 151 8.00 -9.88 10.44
C ASP A 151 8.82 -11.12 10.05
N CYS A 152 10.11 -11.11 10.38
CA CYS A 152 11.03 -12.22 10.11
C CYS A 152 10.74 -13.50 10.93
N ALA A 153 10.00 -13.38 12.04
CA ALA A 153 9.53 -14.52 12.83
C ALA A 153 8.20 -15.09 12.31
N GLY A 154 7.68 -14.51 11.23
CA GLY A 154 6.43 -14.91 10.58
C GLY A 154 5.16 -14.47 11.29
N LYS A 155 5.26 -13.53 12.24
CA LYS A 155 4.15 -12.90 12.92
C LYS A 155 3.76 -11.62 12.19
N TYR A 156 2.54 -11.15 12.40
CA TYR A 156 2.04 -9.95 11.74
C TYR A 156 2.02 -8.75 12.69
N LEU A 157 2.30 -7.56 12.16
CA LEU A 157 2.18 -6.31 12.90
C LEU A 157 0.71 -6.04 13.23
N ALA A 158 0.44 -5.64 14.47
CA ALA A 158 -0.88 -5.26 14.95
C ALA A 158 -0.80 -4.13 15.99
N PRO A 159 -1.79 -3.23 16.06
CA PRO A 159 -1.88 -2.22 17.11
C PRO A 159 -2.14 -2.79 18.51
N THR A 160 -1.32 -2.45 19.49
CA THR A 160 -1.43 -2.95 20.88
C THR A 160 -1.57 -1.81 21.90
N GLY A 161 -2.25 -2.07 23.02
CA GLY A 161 -2.41 -1.08 24.10
C GLY A 161 -3.34 0.11 23.77
N PRO A 162 -3.45 1.12 24.65
CA PRO A 162 -4.38 2.23 24.47
C PRO A 162 -4.09 3.10 23.23
N THR A 163 -2.83 3.50 23.03
CA THR A 163 -2.34 4.32 21.90
C THR A 163 -2.24 3.54 20.59
N GLY A 164 -2.29 2.21 20.66
CA GLY A 164 -2.19 1.36 19.48
C GLY A 164 -0.78 1.26 18.94
N THR A 165 0.20 1.16 19.83
CA THR A 165 1.59 0.90 19.46
C THR A 165 1.67 -0.26 18.48
N LEU A 166 2.28 0.01 17.31
CA LEU A 166 2.44 -0.98 16.27
C LEU A 166 3.56 -1.96 16.65
N LYS A 167 3.20 -3.20 16.94
CA LYS A 167 4.14 -4.26 17.37
C LYS A 167 3.84 -5.56 16.66
N SER A 168 4.83 -6.44 16.58
CA SER A 168 4.60 -7.83 16.18
C SER A 168 3.59 -8.48 17.13
N GLY A 169 2.45 -8.84 16.58
CA GLY A 169 1.38 -9.52 17.28
C GLY A 169 1.73 -10.97 17.62
N ARG A 170 0.73 -11.72 18.07
CA ARG A 170 0.88 -13.14 18.42
C ARG A 170 0.44 -14.08 17.29
N SER A 171 -0.27 -13.56 16.29
CA SER A 171 -0.88 -14.37 15.24
C SER A 171 0.10 -14.69 14.11
N SER A 172 0.05 -15.93 13.62
CA SER A 172 0.73 -16.42 12.42
C SER A 172 -0.14 -16.35 11.17
N LYS A 173 -1.38 -15.85 11.30
CA LYS A 173 -2.32 -15.58 10.19
C LYS A 173 -2.89 -14.17 10.34
N PRO A 174 -3.02 -13.40 9.25
CA PRO A 174 -3.56 -12.05 9.34
C PRO A 174 -5.06 -12.11 9.65
N GLY A 175 -5.47 -11.47 10.74
CA GLY A 175 -6.86 -11.19 11.09
C GLY A 175 -7.18 -9.71 10.89
N LYS A 176 -8.33 -9.26 11.37
CA LYS A 176 -8.78 -7.86 11.20
C LYS A 176 -7.80 -6.84 11.82
N ASP A 177 -7.12 -7.22 12.90
CA ASP A 177 -6.20 -6.33 13.63
C ASP A 177 -4.86 -6.14 12.92
N GLU A 178 -4.49 -7.10 12.08
CA GLU A 178 -3.27 -7.11 11.27
C GLU A 178 -3.45 -6.46 9.89
N LEU A 179 -4.67 -6.02 9.54
CA LEU A 179 -4.96 -5.39 8.25
C LEU A 179 -4.86 -3.87 8.31
N PHE A 180 -4.21 -3.32 7.29
CA PHE A 180 -4.06 -1.88 7.08
C PHE A 180 -4.51 -1.48 5.68
N ASP A 181 -5.22 -0.34 5.57
CA ASP A 181 -5.39 0.31 4.27
C ASP A 181 -4.13 1.17 4.00
N LEU A 182 -3.62 1.12 2.77
CA LEU A 182 -2.47 1.92 2.35
C LEU A 182 -2.95 3.06 1.47
N GLU A 183 -2.54 4.29 1.75
CA GLU A 183 -3.01 5.48 1.03
C GLU A 183 -1.83 6.31 0.53
N GLU A 184 -1.88 6.80 -0.71
CA GLU A 184 -0.80 7.63 -1.25
C GLU A 184 -0.63 8.91 -0.43
N SER A 185 0.60 9.17 0.01
CA SER A 185 0.92 10.39 0.75
C SER A 185 1.08 11.56 -0.21
N HIS A 186 0.27 12.58 -0.03
CA HIS A 186 0.34 13.81 -0.82
C HIS A 186 1.32 14.79 -0.17
N PRO A 187 1.95 15.68 -0.94
CA PRO A 187 2.82 16.70 -0.39
C PRO A 187 2.08 17.57 0.63
N GLN A 188 2.73 17.80 1.77
CA GLN A 188 2.25 18.69 2.82
C GLN A 188 3.21 19.87 2.96
N VAL A 189 2.67 21.08 3.08
CA VAL A 189 3.42 22.33 3.02
C VAL A 189 2.95 23.31 4.10
N VAL A 190 3.86 24.18 4.52
CA VAL A 190 3.56 25.37 5.34
C VAL A 190 3.80 26.60 4.47
N PHE A 191 2.89 27.56 4.53
CA PHE A 191 3.05 28.83 3.81
C PHE A 191 3.52 29.92 4.76
N THR A 192 4.57 30.65 4.38
CA THR A 192 5.05 31.84 5.09
C THR A 192 4.59 33.08 4.32
N ALA A 193 3.88 33.98 4.98
CA ALA A 193 3.48 35.25 4.37
C ALA A 193 4.62 36.28 4.41
N ALA A 194 4.47 37.39 3.68
CA ALA A 194 5.49 38.44 3.61
C ALA A 194 5.80 39.09 4.98
N ASN A 195 4.92 38.94 5.98
CA ASN A 195 5.16 39.39 7.36
C ASN A 195 6.04 38.42 8.17
N GLY A 196 6.55 37.35 7.55
CA GLY A 196 7.38 36.33 8.20
C GLY A 196 6.60 35.35 9.09
N ARG A 197 5.26 35.40 9.09
CA ARG A 197 4.41 34.53 9.90
C ARG A 197 3.84 33.38 9.07
N TYR A 198 3.59 32.26 9.73
CA TYR A 198 2.94 31.10 9.13
C TYR A 198 1.44 31.31 8.98
N VAL A 199 0.94 30.90 7.82
CA VAL A 199 -0.47 30.84 7.46
C VAL A 199 -1.15 29.74 8.28
N SER A 200 -2.30 30.04 8.87
CA SER A 200 -2.98 29.17 9.84
C SER A 200 -4.51 29.25 9.73
N ILE A 201 -5.18 28.16 10.12
CA ILE A 201 -6.63 28.08 10.31
C ILE A 201 -7.07 28.15 11.78
N ARG A 202 -6.16 28.43 12.73
CA ARG A 202 -6.48 28.45 14.18
C ARG A 202 -7.56 29.47 14.56
N GLN A 203 -7.68 30.56 13.82
CA GLN A 203 -8.60 31.66 14.12
C GLN A 203 -10.02 31.44 13.59
N GLY A 204 -10.30 30.27 12.99
CA GLY A 204 -11.62 29.87 12.53
C GLY A 204 -11.73 29.86 11.01
N VAL A 205 -12.80 30.44 10.48
CA VAL A 205 -13.18 30.30 9.06
C VAL A 205 -12.17 30.96 8.12
N ASN A 206 -11.58 32.08 8.55
CA ASN A 206 -10.63 32.82 7.73
C ASN A 206 -9.21 32.35 8.00
N VAL A 207 -8.48 32.12 6.91
CA VAL A 207 -7.06 31.82 6.94
C VAL A 207 -6.29 33.11 7.28
N SER A 208 -5.36 33.04 8.24
CA SER A 208 -4.56 34.20 8.65
C SER A 208 -3.10 33.85 8.91
N ALA A 209 -2.18 34.76 8.60
CA ALA A 209 -0.74 34.57 8.79
C ALA A 209 -0.27 35.25 10.08
N ASN A 210 -0.32 34.53 11.19
CA ASN A 210 -0.05 35.08 12.53
C ASN A 210 0.60 34.08 13.50
N GLN A 211 1.03 32.90 13.03
CA GLN A 211 1.70 31.89 13.86
C GLN A 211 3.21 31.88 13.63
N ASP A 212 3.95 31.38 14.63
CA ASP A 212 5.41 31.17 14.59
C ASP A 212 5.79 29.69 14.67
N GLU A 213 4.81 28.81 14.89
CA GLU A 213 5.01 27.37 15.08
C GLU A 213 4.37 26.58 13.94
N GLU A 214 5.02 25.49 13.53
CA GLU A 214 4.55 24.57 12.50
C GLU A 214 3.79 23.41 13.16
N LEU A 215 2.49 23.59 13.43
CA LEU A 215 1.61 22.52 13.87
C LEU A 215 0.59 22.15 12.79
N ASN A 216 -0.30 21.21 13.11
CA ASN A 216 -1.31 20.71 12.18
C ASN A 216 -2.23 21.80 11.58
N HIS A 217 -2.38 22.96 12.25
CA HIS A 217 -3.21 24.06 11.74
C HIS A 217 -2.48 24.95 10.74
N GLU A 218 -1.17 24.78 10.59
CA GLU A 218 -0.29 25.49 9.67
C GLU A 218 0.15 24.61 8.49
N THR A 219 -0.14 23.30 8.56
CA THR A 219 0.18 22.31 7.54
C THR A 219 -0.99 22.11 6.58
N PHE A 220 -0.75 22.33 5.30
CA PHE A 220 -1.73 22.19 4.22
C PHE A 220 -1.32 21.09 3.25
N GLN A 221 -2.27 20.27 2.81
CA GLN A 221 -2.02 19.29 1.75
C GLN A 221 -2.11 19.97 0.37
N LEU A 222 -1.06 19.87 -0.43
CA LEU A 222 -1.06 20.38 -1.79
C LEU A 222 -1.66 19.34 -2.73
N GLN A 223 -2.71 19.72 -3.45
CA GLN A 223 -3.30 18.93 -4.52
C GLN A 223 -3.28 19.76 -5.81
N ILE A 224 -2.61 19.24 -6.83
CA ILE A 224 -2.54 19.86 -8.15
C ILE A 224 -3.55 19.13 -9.03
N ASP A 225 -4.47 19.89 -9.62
CA ASP A 225 -5.40 19.35 -10.60
C ASP A 225 -4.62 18.90 -11.84
N ARG A 226 -4.92 17.70 -12.33
CA ARG A 226 -4.23 17.12 -13.50
C ARG A 226 -4.85 17.58 -14.83
N ASP A 227 -5.99 18.25 -14.77
CA ASP A 227 -6.77 18.68 -15.94
C ASP A 227 -6.55 20.16 -16.33
N THR A 228 -5.60 20.85 -15.69
CA THR A 228 -5.15 22.22 -16.03
C THR A 228 -3.68 22.26 -16.38
#